data_AF-A0A6A3UY00-F1
#
_entry.id   AF-A0A6A3UY00-F1
#
_cell.length_a   1.000
_cell.length_b   1.000
_cell.length_c   1.000
_cell.angle_alpha   90.00
_cell.angle_beta   90.00
_cell.angle_gamma   90.00
#
_symmetry.space_group_name_H-M   'P 1'
#
loop_
_entity.id
_entity.type
_entity.pdbx_description
1 polymer ?
#
loop_
_entity_poly.entity_id
_entity_poly.type
_entity_poly.pdbx_seq_one_letter_code
_entity_poly.pdbx_strand_id
1 'polypeptide(L)'
;RLLGSVKNDDIPDIKALFKRELHMDLRESDVDARVLSYFQRFEEIIEENGLDDCFAGADGQKQKCKRLIASLAPPVLKAEAKAIVQWKNKEAASDVKKLYDVVYQKAKESERHFQQNERIKRGPASNVDAKPKTPGPKQAQNVFSPGSESVHKPSQVQFAVGQAKSTANKTSSQNNRKNKSAPARTPPSPCPKCQA
;
A
#
# COMPACT_ATOMS: atom_id res chain seq x y z
N ARG A 1 16.25 35.00 10.74
CA ARG A 1 16.71 34.24 9.55
C ARG A 1 16.69 35.22 8.38
N LEU A 2 17.86 35.58 7.84
CA LEU A 2 18.00 36.60 6.81
C LEU A 2 17.71 36.02 5.42
N LEU A 3 16.74 36.65 4.75
CA LEU A 3 16.68 37.03 3.34
C LEU A 3 17.09 36.01 2.26
N GLY A 4 16.09 35.64 1.47
CA GLY A 4 16.25 35.11 0.13
C GLY A 4 14.92 35.18 -0.62
N SER A 5 14.45 36.39 -0.91
CA SER A 5 13.49 36.62 -2.00
C SER A 5 14.18 36.12 -3.27
N VAL A 6 13.97 34.85 -3.59
CA VAL A 6 14.28 34.33 -4.91
C VAL A 6 13.07 34.71 -5.74
N LYS A 7 13.21 35.83 -6.45
CA LYS A 7 12.37 36.14 -7.59
C LYS A 7 12.57 35.01 -8.61
N ASN A 8 11.73 34.00 -8.50
CA ASN A 8 11.28 33.25 -9.66
C ASN A 8 9.77 33.30 -9.52
N ASP A 9 9.14 34.24 -10.24
CA ASP A 9 7.70 34.23 -10.52
C ASP A 9 7.29 33.00 -11.37
N ASP A 10 8.16 31.99 -11.45
CA ASP A 10 7.94 30.73 -12.13
C ASP A 10 7.09 29.85 -11.21
N ILE A 11 5.81 29.76 -11.57
CA ILE A 11 4.90 28.76 -11.04
C ILE A 11 5.60 27.39 -11.16
N PRO A 12 5.86 26.68 -10.05
CA PRO A 12 6.53 25.39 -10.09
C PRO A 12 5.68 24.41 -10.91
N ASP A 13 6.26 23.31 -11.38
CA ASP A 13 5.44 22.21 -11.91
C ASP A 13 4.59 21.63 -10.77
N ILE A 14 3.39 22.17 -10.58
CA ILE A 14 2.43 21.82 -9.53
C ILE A 14 2.18 20.31 -9.54
N LYS A 15 2.10 19.68 -10.72
CA LYS A 15 1.86 18.23 -10.80
C LYS A 15 3.05 17.45 -10.27
N ALA A 16 4.26 17.83 -10.65
CA ALA A 16 5.47 17.19 -10.17
C ALA A 16 5.69 17.40 -8.67
N LEU A 17 5.39 18.61 -8.16
CA LEU A 17 5.44 18.95 -6.74
C LEU A 17 4.56 18.02 -5.91
N PHE A 18 3.25 17.97 -6.20
CA PHE A 18 2.32 17.12 -5.46
C PHE A 18 2.60 15.62 -5.64
N LYS A 19 3.20 15.20 -6.75
CA LYS A 19 3.62 13.81 -6.92
C LYS A 19 4.81 13.46 -6.01
N ARG A 20 5.67 14.44 -5.70
CA ARG A 20 6.89 14.26 -4.89
C ARG A 20 6.62 14.45 -3.40
N GLU A 21 5.69 15.31 -3.02
CA GLU A 21 5.55 15.73 -1.63
C GLU A 21 4.29 15.22 -0.96
N LEU A 22 3.21 15.00 -1.73
CA LEU A 22 1.96 14.50 -1.16
C LEU A 22 1.93 12.97 -1.20
N HIS A 23 2.17 12.36 -0.04
CA HIS A 23 2.15 10.92 0.15
C HIS A 23 1.23 10.53 1.30
N MET A 24 0.42 9.50 1.09
CA MET A 24 -0.37 8.88 2.15
C MET A 24 0.51 7.91 2.93
N ASP A 25 0.65 8.11 4.24
CA ASP A 25 1.47 7.24 5.08
C ASP A 25 0.78 5.91 5.35
N LEU A 26 1.11 4.88 4.58
CA LEU A 26 0.54 3.55 4.73
C LEU A 26 1.04 2.78 5.97
N ARG A 27 2.00 3.34 6.72
CA ARG A 27 2.48 2.77 7.98
C ARG A 27 1.60 3.14 9.16
N GLU A 28 0.86 4.26 9.05
CA GLU A 28 -0.14 4.64 10.03
C GLU A 28 -1.30 3.63 9.99
N SER A 29 -1.57 2.98 11.12
CA SER A 29 -2.59 1.95 11.26
C SER A 29 -3.99 2.52 11.50
N ASP A 30 -4.07 3.70 12.10
CA ASP A 30 -5.32 4.41 12.28
C ASP A 30 -5.74 5.06 10.94
N VAL A 31 -6.80 4.54 10.35
CA VAL A 31 -7.32 5.02 9.07
C VAL A 31 -7.71 6.50 9.15
N ASP A 32 -8.25 6.93 10.28
CA ASP A 32 -8.77 8.27 10.47
C ASP A 32 -7.61 9.26 10.53
N ALA A 33 -6.58 8.95 11.34
CA ALA A 33 -5.36 9.73 11.41
C ALA A 33 -4.62 9.78 10.06
N ARG A 34 -4.53 8.63 9.37
CA ARG A 34 -3.87 8.51 8.06
C ARG A 34 -4.52 9.37 6.98
N VAL A 35 -5.86 9.33 6.89
CA VAL A 35 -6.61 10.13 5.90
C VAL A 35 -6.55 11.61 6.28
N LEU A 36 -6.74 11.96 7.55
CA LEU A 36 -6.70 13.36 7.99
C LEU A 36 -5.33 14.00 7.72
N SER A 37 -4.24 13.31 8.10
CA SER A 37 -2.88 13.79 7.89
C SER A 37 -2.56 13.99 6.41
N TYR A 38 -3.10 13.13 5.52
CA TYR A 38 -2.95 13.29 4.08
C TYR A 38 -3.59 14.59 3.55
N PHE A 39 -4.80 14.91 4.00
CA PHE A 39 -5.48 16.15 3.59
C PHE A 39 -4.85 17.39 4.24
N GLN A 40 -4.36 17.29 5.47
CA GLN A 40 -3.60 18.37 6.11
C GLN A 40 -2.30 18.65 5.36
N ARG A 41 -1.54 17.60 5.02
CA ARG A 41 -0.29 17.74 4.24
C ARG A 41 -0.53 18.39 2.88
N PHE A 42 -1.69 18.20 2.28
CA PHE A 42 -2.05 18.88 1.04
C PHE A 42 -2.13 20.40 1.20
N GLU A 43 -2.78 20.89 2.26
CA GLU A 43 -2.87 22.33 2.53
C GLU A 43 -1.51 22.90 2.95
N GLU A 44 -0.72 22.17 3.76
CA GLU A 44 0.66 22.56 4.09
C GLU A 44 1.53 22.76 2.85
N ILE A 45 1.44 21.87 1.85
CA ILE A 45 2.19 22.02 0.58
C ILE A 45 1.75 23.28 -0.17
N ILE A 46 0.46 23.64 -0.12
CA ILE A 46 -0.03 24.88 -0.75
C ILE A 46 0.61 26.08 -0.06
N GLU A 47 0.56 26.12 1.27
CA GLU A 47 1.07 27.23 2.09
C GLU A 47 2.61 27.35 1.99
N GLU A 48 3.35 26.25 2.13
CA GLU A 48 4.82 26.19 2.05
C GLU A 48 5.36 26.71 0.70
N ASN A 49 4.57 26.57 -0.37
CA ASN A 49 4.94 26.95 -1.74
C ASN A 49 4.22 28.22 -2.24
N GLY A 50 3.41 28.88 -1.40
CA GLY A 50 2.67 30.10 -1.79
C GLY A 50 1.70 29.89 -2.96
N LEU A 51 1.04 28.72 -3.01
CA LEU A 51 0.16 28.34 -4.13
C LEU A 51 -1.31 28.70 -3.89
N ASP A 52 -1.64 29.47 -2.85
CA ASP A 52 -3.02 29.82 -2.47
C ASP A 52 -3.83 30.36 -3.64
N ASP A 53 -3.26 31.33 -4.37
CA ASP A 53 -3.90 31.96 -5.53
C ASP A 53 -4.12 30.96 -6.69
N CYS A 54 -3.25 29.95 -6.84
CA CYS A 54 -3.40 28.90 -7.86
C CYS A 54 -4.60 27.98 -7.58
N PHE A 55 -5.04 27.91 -6.32
CA PHE A 55 -6.15 27.06 -5.87
C PHE A 55 -7.36 27.85 -5.36
N ALA A 56 -7.40 29.16 -5.60
CA ALA A 56 -8.53 30.02 -5.28
C ALA A 56 -9.73 29.80 -6.22
N GLY A 57 -10.93 30.12 -5.73
CA GLY A 57 -12.17 30.07 -6.50
C GLY A 57 -12.63 28.66 -6.91
N ALA A 58 -13.67 28.60 -7.75
CA ALA A 58 -14.34 27.36 -8.11
C ALA A 58 -13.44 26.39 -8.92
N ASP A 59 -12.61 26.93 -9.82
CA ASP A 59 -11.68 26.09 -10.58
C ASP A 59 -10.51 25.63 -9.73
N GLY A 60 -10.05 26.45 -8.79
CA GLY A 60 -9.06 26.06 -7.79
C GLY A 60 -9.53 24.87 -6.95
N GLN A 61 -10.78 24.89 -6.47
CA GLN A 61 -11.37 23.75 -5.74
C GLN A 61 -11.38 22.45 -6.57
N LYS A 62 -11.70 22.53 -7.88
CA LYS A 62 -11.60 21.37 -8.78
C LYS A 62 -10.16 20.88 -8.90
N GLN A 63 -9.19 21.79 -8.99
CA GLN A 63 -7.78 21.40 -9.03
C GLN A 63 -7.33 20.76 -7.72
N LYS A 64 -7.77 21.26 -6.55
CA LYS A 64 -7.50 20.65 -5.24
C LYS A 64 -7.95 19.20 -5.24
N CYS A 65 -9.23 18.94 -5.54
CA CYS A 65 -9.78 17.58 -5.60
C CYS A 65 -9.02 16.70 -6.60
N LYS A 66 -8.68 17.23 -7.77
CA LYS A 66 -7.94 16.49 -8.81
C LYS A 66 -6.52 16.13 -8.36
N ARG A 67 -5.82 17.00 -7.62
CA ARG A 67 -4.46 16.73 -7.09
C ARG A 67 -4.52 15.70 -5.97
N LEU A 68 -5.44 15.87 -5.02
CA LEU A 68 -5.70 14.91 -3.95
C LEU A 68 -5.93 13.49 -4.51
N ILE A 69 -6.84 13.31 -5.47
CA ILE A 69 -7.08 11.98 -6.07
C ILE A 69 -5.84 11.46 -6.81
N ALA A 70 -5.10 12.33 -7.49
CA ALA A 70 -3.96 11.91 -8.30
C ALA A 70 -2.81 11.31 -7.48
N SER A 71 -2.61 11.76 -6.24
CA SER A 71 -1.55 11.28 -5.35
C SER A 71 -2.01 10.26 -4.30
N LEU A 72 -3.29 9.84 -4.32
CA LEU A 72 -3.79 8.81 -3.41
C LEU A 72 -3.02 7.48 -3.55
N ALA A 73 -2.73 6.89 -2.41
CA ALA A 73 -2.23 5.53 -2.26
C ALA A 73 -3.10 4.80 -1.22
N PRO A 74 -3.29 3.48 -1.31
CA PRO A 74 -2.82 2.59 -2.37
C PRO A 74 -3.51 2.83 -3.73
N PRO A 75 -2.97 2.30 -4.85
CA PRO A 75 -3.54 2.49 -6.19
C PRO A 75 -5.01 2.05 -6.33
N VAL A 76 -5.43 1.05 -5.55
CA VAL A 76 -6.82 0.57 -5.50
C VAL A 76 -7.75 1.65 -4.94
N LEU A 77 -7.42 2.23 -3.78
CA LEU A 77 -8.17 3.34 -3.19
C LEU A 77 -8.30 4.52 -4.16
N LYS A 78 -7.20 4.86 -4.85
CA LYS A 78 -7.19 5.90 -5.89
C LYS A 78 -8.16 5.59 -7.02
N ALA A 79 -8.16 4.37 -7.54
CA ALA A 79 -9.03 3.98 -8.65
C ALA A 79 -10.51 4.04 -8.25
N GLU A 80 -10.84 3.58 -7.04
CA GLU A 80 -12.19 3.61 -6.50
C GLU A 80 -12.69 5.02 -6.23
N ALA A 81 -11.90 5.85 -5.55
CA ALA A 81 -12.25 7.25 -5.30
C ALA A 81 -12.47 7.99 -6.62
N LYS A 82 -11.59 7.79 -7.61
CA LYS A 82 -11.76 8.37 -8.95
C LYS A 82 -13.06 7.92 -9.61
N ALA A 83 -13.40 6.63 -9.56
CA ALA A 83 -14.63 6.11 -10.15
C ALA A 83 -15.88 6.67 -9.46
N ILE A 84 -15.89 6.77 -8.13
CA ILE A 84 -17.00 7.34 -7.37
C ILE A 84 -17.20 8.81 -7.74
N VAL A 85 -16.13 9.60 -7.72
CA VAL A 85 -16.19 11.03 -8.06
C VAL A 85 -16.67 11.23 -9.51
N GLN A 86 -16.26 10.36 -10.43
CA GLN A 86 -16.63 10.49 -11.83
C GLN A 86 -18.09 10.10 -12.11
N TRP A 87 -18.58 9.02 -11.50
CA TRP A 87 -19.83 8.36 -11.92
C TRP A 87 -20.95 8.44 -10.89
N LYS A 88 -20.65 8.56 -9.59
CA LYS A 88 -21.63 8.49 -8.51
C LYS A 88 -21.81 9.81 -7.76
N ASN A 89 -20.71 10.47 -7.41
CA ASN A 89 -20.71 11.70 -6.64
C ASN A 89 -19.87 12.77 -7.35
N LYS A 90 -20.45 13.40 -8.37
CA LYS A 90 -19.78 14.42 -9.18
C LYS A 90 -19.45 15.69 -8.38
N GLU A 91 -20.19 15.97 -7.31
CA GLU A 91 -19.99 17.16 -6.49
C GLU A 91 -18.64 17.10 -5.75
N ALA A 92 -18.19 15.91 -5.36
CA ALA A 92 -16.86 15.70 -4.77
C ALA A 92 -15.70 16.05 -5.73
N ALA A 93 -15.97 16.24 -7.03
CA ALA A 93 -14.95 16.72 -7.97
C ALA A 93 -14.57 18.18 -7.76
N SER A 94 -15.38 18.96 -7.04
CA SER A 94 -15.16 20.39 -6.77
C SER A 94 -15.39 20.78 -5.30
N ASP A 95 -15.50 19.80 -4.41
CA ASP A 95 -15.71 20.00 -2.98
C ASP A 95 -14.77 19.08 -2.20
N VAL A 96 -13.77 19.69 -1.55
CA VAL A 96 -12.74 18.97 -0.81
C VAL A 96 -13.31 18.21 0.38
N LYS A 97 -14.36 18.72 1.04
CA LYS A 97 -15.00 18.04 2.18
C LYS A 97 -15.73 16.78 1.72
N LYS A 98 -16.50 16.88 0.64
CA LYS A 98 -17.16 15.70 0.05
C LYS A 98 -16.15 14.68 -0.46
N LEU A 99 -15.01 15.14 -1.00
CA LEU A 99 -13.93 14.25 -1.39
C LEU A 99 -13.32 13.54 -0.17
N TYR A 100 -13.09 14.25 0.94
CA TYR A 100 -12.62 13.66 2.18
C TYR A 100 -13.53 12.51 2.62
N ASP A 101 -14.86 12.72 2.65
CA ASP A 101 -15.81 11.67 3.03
C ASP A 101 -15.70 10.44 2.13
N VAL A 102 -15.60 10.64 0.80
CA VAL A 102 -15.43 9.53 -0.16
C VAL A 102 -14.14 8.75 0.11
N VAL A 103 -13.02 9.44 0.28
CA VAL A 103 -11.72 8.80 0.52
C VAL A 103 -11.71 8.07 1.85
N TYR A 104 -12.23 8.70 2.90
CA TYR A 104 -12.32 8.15 4.24
C TYR A 104 -13.13 6.84 4.27
N GLN A 105 -14.33 6.84 3.68
CA GLN A 105 -15.17 5.63 3.66
C GLN A 105 -14.50 4.50 2.87
N LYS A 106 -13.93 4.79 1.69
CA LYS A 106 -13.24 3.77 0.89
C LYS A 106 -11.98 3.24 1.56
N ALA A 107 -11.23 4.09 2.27
CA ALA A 107 -10.06 3.67 3.03
C ALA A 107 -10.46 2.71 4.16
N LYS A 108 -11.55 3.00 4.89
CA LYS A 108 -12.08 2.12 5.94
C LYS A 108 -12.57 0.79 5.41
N GLU A 109 -13.27 0.78 4.27
CA GLU A 109 -13.68 -0.46 3.60
C GLU A 109 -12.46 -1.29 3.18
N SER A 110 -11.47 -0.67 2.55
CA SER A 110 -10.23 -1.33 2.13
C SER A 110 -9.50 -1.98 3.31
N GLU A 111 -9.40 -1.27 4.44
CA GLU A 111 -8.79 -1.77 5.67
C GLU A 111 -9.53 -2.99 6.23
N ARG A 112 -10.88 -2.96 6.25
CA ARG A 112 -11.69 -4.11 6.67
C ARG A 112 -11.47 -5.33 5.78
N HIS A 113 -11.44 -5.14 4.47
CA HIS A 113 -11.17 -6.22 3.52
C HIS A 113 -9.78 -6.83 3.70
N PHE A 114 -8.77 -5.99 3.93
CA PHE A 114 -7.41 -6.44 4.21
C PHE A 114 -7.35 -7.28 5.49
N GLN A 115 -7.92 -6.78 6.59
CA GLN A 115 -7.95 -7.50 7.87
C GLN A 115 -8.72 -8.82 7.77
N GLN A 116 -9.86 -8.84 7.06
CA GLN A 116 -10.64 -10.05 6.86
C GLN A 116 -9.86 -11.09 6.04
N ASN A 117 -9.22 -10.68 4.95
CA ASN A 117 -8.41 -11.57 4.13
C ASN A 117 -7.22 -12.15 4.90
N GLU A 118 -6.58 -11.34 5.76
CA GLU A 118 -5.51 -11.80 6.64
C GLU A 118 -5.98 -12.85 7.66
N ARG A 119 -7.17 -12.69 8.24
CA ARG A 119 -7.77 -13.69 9.14
C ARG A 119 -8.04 -15.02 8.42
N ILE A 120 -8.56 -14.96 7.20
CA ILE A 120 -8.84 -16.17 6.39
C ILE A 120 -7.55 -16.91 6.07
N LYS A 121 -6.49 -16.19 5.66
CA LYS A 121 -5.18 -16.79 5.33
C LYS A 121 -4.50 -17.44 6.53
N ARG A 122 -4.67 -16.87 7.73
CA ARG A 122 -4.08 -17.40 8.97
C ARG A 122 -4.80 -18.66 9.47
N GLY A 123 -5.93 -19.04 8.87
CA GLY A 123 -6.73 -20.20 9.24
C GLY A 123 -7.35 -20.08 10.64
N PRO A 124 -8.33 -20.93 11.00
CA PRO A 124 -8.65 -21.10 12.41
C PRO A 124 -7.38 -21.64 13.07
N ALA A 125 -6.88 -20.93 14.09
CA ALA A 125 -5.91 -21.52 15.00
C ALA A 125 -6.49 -22.87 15.43
N SER A 126 -5.87 -23.96 14.98
CA SER A 126 -6.19 -25.29 15.43
C SER A 126 -6.00 -25.28 16.94
N ASN A 127 -7.13 -25.24 17.65
CA ASN A 127 -7.19 -25.50 19.07
C ASN A 127 -6.92 -27.00 19.25
N VAL A 128 -5.67 -27.41 19.01
CA VAL A 128 -5.15 -28.71 19.43
C VAL A 128 -4.89 -28.58 20.91
N ASP A 129 -5.94 -28.79 21.72
CA ASP A 129 -5.87 -29.38 23.07
C ASP A 129 -7.25 -29.35 23.75
N ALA A 130 -8.30 -29.72 23.02
CA ALA A 130 -9.53 -30.21 23.65
C ALA A 130 -9.45 -31.74 23.71
N LYS A 131 -8.71 -32.25 24.70
CA LYS A 131 -8.72 -33.66 25.11
C LYS A 131 -10.19 -34.13 25.27
N PRO A 132 -10.71 -35.06 24.45
CA PRO A 132 -12.02 -35.62 24.69
C PRO A 132 -11.93 -36.52 25.92
N LYS A 133 -12.61 -36.16 27.01
CA LYS A 133 -12.85 -37.07 28.14
C LYS A 133 -13.80 -38.17 27.65
N THR A 134 -13.27 -39.35 27.37
CA THR A 134 -14.08 -40.54 27.14
C THR A 134 -14.60 -41.07 28.49
N PRO A 135 -15.91 -41.34 28.65
CA PRO A 135 -16.43 -42.05 29.82
C PRO A 135 -16.08 -43.54 29.70
N GLY A 136 -15.45 -44.11 30.73
CA GLY A 136 -15.11 -45.53 30.75
C GLY A 136 -16.30 -46.45 31.04
N PRO A 137 -16.14 -47.76 30.79
CA PRO A 137 -16.80 -48.77 31.59
C PRO A 137 -15.79 -49.70 32.29
N LYS A 138 -16.15 -50.07 33.52
CA LYS A 138 -15.47 -51.01 34.42
C LYS A 138 -15.61 -52.45 33.89
N GLN A 139 -14.54 -53.24 33.88
CA GLN A 139 -14.60 -54.69 34.10
C GLN A 139 -13.35 -55.18 34.85
N ALA A 140 -13.54 -56.17 35.70
CA ALA A 140 -12.62 -56.64 36.73
C ALA A 140 -11.94 -57.97 36.37
N GLN A 141 -10.72 -58.13 36.92
CA GLN A 141 -10.05 -59.34 37.44
C GLN A 141 -9.78 -60.56 36.52
N ASN A 142 -8.49 -60.88 36.35
CA ASN A 142 -7.78 -62.07 36.88
C ASN A 142 -6.30 -62.01 36.44
N VAL A 143 -5.31 -61.84 37.33
CA VAL A 143 -4.62 -62.79 38.23
C VAL A 143 -3.54 -63.66 37.54
N PHE A 144 -2.30 -63.46 38.04
CA PHE A 144 -1.10 -64.32 38.12
C PHE A 144 0.14 -64.02 37.24
N SER A 145 1.25 -63.86 37.97
CA SER A 145 2.62 -63.37 37.71
C SER A 145 3.59 -64.49 37.23
N PRO A 146 4.94 -64.40 37.32
CA PRO A 146 5.88 -63.27 37.55
C PRO A 146 7.17 -63.30 36.69
N GLY A 147 7.97 -62.21 36.78
CA GLY A 147 9.43 -62.32 36.90
C GLY A 147 10.29 -61.93 35.70
N SER A 148 10.95 -60.77 35.76
CA SER A 148 12.40 -60.67 36.00
C SER A 148 12.89 -59.23 35.79
N GLU A 149 13.67 -58.78 36.76
CA GLU A 149 14.41 -57.53 36.76
C GLU A 149 15.51 -57.53 35.69
N SER A 150 15.80 -56.36 35.10
CA SER A 150 17.16 -55.81 35.20
C SER A 150 17.24 -54.36 34.73
N VAL A 151 17.66 -53.56 35.70
CA VAL A 151 18.38 -52.29 35.61
C VAL A 151 19.49 -52.34 34.56
N HIS A 152 19.66 -51.30 33.75
CA HIS A 152 20.93 -50.56 33.60
C HIS A 152 20.72 -49.23 32.84
N LYS A 153 21.42 -48.22 33.35
CA LYS A 153 21.42 -46.79 33.01
C LYS A 153 22.60 -46.51 32.04
N PRO A 154 23.06 -45.25 31.89
CA PRO A 154 22.98 -44.40 30.71
C PRO A 154 24.32 -44.26 29.94
N SER A 155 24.32 -43.55 28.80
CA SER A 155 25.40 -42.64 28.33
C SER A 155 25.15 -42.30 26.87
N GLN A 156 25.03 -41.05 26.42
CA GLN A 156 25.91 -39.86 26.44
C GLN A 156 26.44 -39.61 25.01
N VAL A 157 26.21 -38.37 24.58
CA VAL A 157 26.91 -37.57 23.56
C VAL A 157 27.11 -38.12 22.14
N GLN A 158 26.75 -37.31 21.14
CA GLN A 158 27.75 -36.74 20.22
C GLN A 158 27.21 -35.55 19.42
N PHE A 159 28.04 -34.52 19.39
CA PHE A 159 27.95 -33.31 18.60
C PHE A 159 28.38 -33.61 17.15
N ALA A 160 27.77 -32.96 16.16
CA ALA A 160 28.44 -32.63 14.91
C ALA A 160 27.74 -31.43 14.24
N VAL A 161 28.44 -30.29 14.30
CA VAL A 161 28.24 -29.11 13.46
C VAL A 161 28.68 -29.45 12.03
N GLY A 162 27.87 -29.11 11.04
CA GLY A 162 28.20 -29.22 9.61
C GLY A 162 27.86 -27.92 8.87
N GLN A 163 28.88 -27.10 8.66
CA GLN A 163 28.89 -25.91 7.79
C GLN A 163 28.92 -26.34 6.31
N ALA A 164 28.24 -25.59 5.43
CA ALA A 164 28.62 -25.50 4.03
C ALA A 164 28.46 -24.06 3.50
N LYS A 165 29.61 -23.46 3.16
CA LYS A 165 29.79 -22.22 2.39
C LYS A 165 29.85 -22.55 0.89
N SER A 166 29.44 -21.60 0.05
CA SER A 166 29.96 -21.36 -1.32
C SER A 166 29.61 -19.91 -1.70
N THR A 167 30.52 -18.92 -1.64
CA THR A 167 31.48 -18.44 -2.68
C THR A 167 30.86 -18.37 -4.09
N ALA A 168 30.39 -17.19 -4.55
CA ALA A 168 31.15 -16.09 -5.18
C ALA A 168 31.49 -16.34 -6.67
N ASN A 169 31.00 -15.44 -7.55
CA ASN A 169 31.82 -14.98 -8.66
C ASN A 169 31.44 -13.57 -9.11
N LYS A 170 32.49 -12.79 -9.37
CA LYS A 170 32.56 -11.41 -9.86
C LYS A 170 32.74 -11.49 -11.38
N THR A 171 32.26 -10.50 -12.15
CA THR A 171 33.05 -9.63 -13.05
C THR A 171 32.13 -8.79 -13.96
N SER A 172 32.38 -7.48 -13.88
CA SER A 172 32.27 -6.39 -14.86
C SER A 172 31.70 -6.64 -16.26
N SER A 173 30.89 -5.69 -16.76
CA SER A 173 31.24 -4.91 -17.97
C SER A 173 30.34 -3.69 -18.16
N GLN A 174 31.00 -2.56 -18.43
CA GLN A 174 30.44 -1.34 -19.00
C GLN A 174 29.80 -1.64 -20.37
N ASN A 175 28.73 -0.93 -20.73
CA ASN A 175 28.71 -0.26 -22.03
C ASN A 175 27.65 0.85 -22.15
N ASN A 176 28.17 2.01 -22.49
CA ASN A 176 27.55 3.19 -23.02
C ASN A 176 26.97 2.92 -24.42
N ARG A 177 25.73 3.36 -24.74
CA ARG A 177 25.33 3.78 -26.10
C ARG A 177 23.91 4.38 -26.17
N LYS A 178 23.92 5.69 -26.43
CA LYS A 178 23.13 6.43 -27.45
C LYS A 178 21.60 6.45 -27.35
N ASN A 179 21.13 7.68 -27.07
CA ASN A 179 20.01 8.37 -27.71
C ASN A 179 19.52 7.71 -29.01
N LYS A 180 18.23 7.35 -29.03
CA LYS A 180 17.46 7.20 -30.27
C LYS A 180 16.25 8.11 -30.23
N SER A 181 16.32 9.08 -31.13
CA SER A 181 15.32 10.06 -31.53
C SER A 181 14.00 9.41 -31.92
N ALA A 182 12.91 10.11 -31.65
CA ALA A 182 11.57 9.78 -32.10
C ALA A 182 11.47 9.70 -33.64
N PRO A 183 10.64 8.81 -34.21
CA PRO A 183 10.27 8.91 -35.62
C PRO A 183 9.26 10.05 -35.81
N ALA A 184 9.51 10.87 -36.82
CA ALA A 184 8.65 11.97 -37.25
C ALA A 184 7.24 11.48 -37.61
N ARG A 185 6.22 12.25 -37.20
CA ARG A 185 4.83 12.06 -37.61
C ARG A 185 4.69 12.41 -39.09
N THR A 186 4.24 11.47 -39.92
CA THR A 186 3.72 11.76 -41.25
C THR A 186 2.38 12.51 -41.13
N PRO A 187 2.11 13.54 -41.96
CA PRO A 187 0.81 14.20 -41.96
C PRO A 187 -0.28 13.25 -42.48
N PRO A 188 -1.53 13.37 -41.98
CA PRO A 188 -2.63 12.54 -42.45
C PRO A 188 -3.00 12.88 -43.89
N SER A 189 -3.28 11.84 -44.69
CA SER A 189 -3.79 11.95 -46.06
C SER A 189 -5.17 12.63 -46.12
N PRO A 190 -5.53 13.32 -47.22
CA PRO A 190 -6.81 14.02 -47.34
C PRO A 190 -8.01 13.06 -47.25
N CYS A 191 -9.06 13.49 -46.55
CA CYS A 191 -10.27 12.71 -46.36
C CYS A 191 -11.10 12.69 -47.66
N PRO A 192 -11.49 11.51 -48.20
CA PRO A 192 -12.20 11.40 -49.49
C PRO A 192 -13.67 11.86 -49.47
N LYS A 193 -14.13 12.53 -48.41
CA LYS A 193 -15.51 13.02 -48.24
C LYS A 193 -15.70 14.52 -48.38
N CYS A 194 -14.64 15.26 -48.78
CA CYS A 194 -14.70 16.71 -48.97
C CYS A 194 -14.65 17.13 -50.45
N GLN A 195 -15.02 16.24 -51.38
CA GLN A 195 -15.26 16.58 -52.78
C GLN A 195 -16.66 16.12 -53.17
N ALA A 196 -17.64 16.96 -52.88
CA ALA A 196 -18.93 17.09 -53.55
C ALA A 196 -19.66 18.30 -52.96
#